data_AF-A0A1Y5N5X2-F1
#
_entry.id   AF-A0A1Y5N5X2-F1
#
_cell.length_a   1.000
_cell.length_b   1.000
_cell.length_c   1.000
_cell.angle_alpha   90.00
_cell.angle_beta   90.00
_cell.angle_gamma   90.00
#
_symmetry.space_group_name_H-M   'P 1'
#
loop_
_entity.id
_entity.type
_entity.pdbx_description
1 polymer ?
#
loop_
_entity_poly.entity_id
_entity_poly.type
_entity_poly.pdbx_seq_one_letter_code
_entity_poly.pdbx_strand_id
1 'polypeptide(L)'
;MKHLVIIIFLITSLYSHEANCLNMFAVIFDKNTNDENTAKCIEYYIDEIGCDANMTIRIPDLSIRPNLLEYAYDTNKTKTFDTLLSKGTYTNAGLATSIGMSFAFFFRENGVGIDNKKASPELLEFIKTQKYKEFKEEKFKLIKKLLDHRQDPKDYGFLKNILTLVNDEKDLENLLKDGAKKELAQ
;
A
#
# COMPACT_ATOMS: atom_id res chain seq x y z
N MET A 1 -35.62 -30.92 9.28
CA MET A 1 -35.24 -30.83 7.85
C MET A 1 -35.31 -29.41 7.29
N LYS A 2 -36.42 -28.67 7.37
CA LYS A 2 -36.53 -27.28 6.85
C LYS A 2 -35.44 -26.32 7.37
N HIS A 3 -35.15 -26.32 8.67
CA HIS A 3 -34.09 -25.49 9.25
C HIS A 3 -32.69 -25.89 8.78
N LEU A 4 -32.44 -27.19 8.58
CA LEU A 4 -31.14 -27.69 8.13
C LEU A 4 -30.84 -27.27 6.68
N VAL A 5 -31.86 -27.27 5.81
CA VAL A 5 -31.76 -26.80 4.43
C VAL A 5 -31.50 -25.29 4.37
N ILE A 6 -32.16 -24.50 5.22
CA ILE A 6 -31.92 -23.05 5.33
C ILE A 6 -30.48 -22.78 5.78
N ILE A 7 -29.99 -23.52 6.79
CA ILE A 7 -28.61 -23.37 7.28
C ILE A 7 -27.59 -23.72 6.19
N ILE A 8 -27.79 -24.84 5.47
CA ILE A 8 -26.88 -25.23 4.37
C ILE A 8 -26.89 -24.18 3.26
N PHE A 9 -28.06 -23.69 2.86
CA PHE A 9 -28.19 -22.65 1.84
C PHE A 9 -27.46 -21.36 2.24
N LEU A 10 -27.65 -20.92 3.49
CA LEU A 10 -26.95 -19.75 4.04
C LEU A 10 -25.44 -19.95 4.00
N ILE A 11 -24.94 -21.10 4.48
CA ILE A 11 -23.50 -21.42 4.44
C ILE A 11 -22.97 -21.37 3.00
N THR A 12 -23.65 -22.02 2.05
CA THR A 12 -23.22 -22.00 0.64
C THR A 12 -23.25 -20.61 0.01
N SER A 13 -24.23 -19.77 0.39
CA SER A 13 -24.35 -18.39 -0.09
C SER A 13 -23.26 -17.47 0.50
N LEU A 14 -22.88 -17.70 1.76
CA LEU A 14 -21.74 -17.02 2.37
C LEU A 14 -20.43 -17.44 1.71
N TYR A 15 -20.23 -18.74 1.46
CA TYR A 15 -19.04 -19.24 0.77
C TYR A 15 -18.92 -18.69 -0.66
N SER A 16 -20.02 -18.58 -1.42
CA SER A 16 -19.97 -17.97 -2.75
C SER A 16 -19.73 -16.47 -2.70
N HIS A 17 -20.29 -15.77 -1.71
CA HIS A 17 -20.04 -14.35 -1.49
C HIS A 17 -18.58 -14.06 -1.13
N GLU A 18 -17.99 -14.80 -0.19
CA GLU A 18 -16.56 -14.64 0.16
C GLU A 18 -15.63 -14.99 -0.99
N ALA A 19 -15.91 -16.09 -1.72
CA ALA A 19 -15.14 -16.44 -2.92
C ALA A 19 -15.25 -15.35 -4.00
N ASN A 20 -16.41 -14.71 -4.11
CA ASN A 20 -16.60 -13.58 -5.03
C ASN A 20 -15.85 -12.33 -4.56
N CYS A 21 -15.76 -12.05 -3.26
CA CYS A 21 -15.05 -10.87 -2.75
C CYS A 21 -13.53 -10.98 -2.92
N LEU A 22 -12.95 -12.19 -2.83
CA LEU A 22 -11.51 -12.40 -3.12
C LEU A 22 -11.12 -12.02 -4.55
N ASN A 23 -12.08 -11.97 -5.48
CA ASN A 23 -11.83 -11.51 -6.85
C ASN A 23 -11.39 -10.04 -6.91
N MET A 24 -11.62 -9.23 -5.87
CA MET A 24 -11.09 -7.86 -5.82
C MET A 24 -9.56 -7.84 -5.97
N PHE A 25 -8.85 -8.77 -5.32
CA PHE A 25 -7.39 -8.89 -5.47
C PHE A 25 -6.99 -9.30 -6.90
N ALA A 26 -7.72 -10.24 -7.50
CA ALA A 26 -7.46 -10.67 -8.87
C ALA A 26 -7.67 -9.52 -9.87
N VAL A 27 -8.72 -8.71 -9.68
CA VAL A 27 -9.01 -7.53 -10.51
C VAL A 27 -7.92 -6.46 -10.35
N ILE A 28 -7.44 -6.21 -9.12
CA ILE A 28 -6.32 -5.29 -8.90
C ILE A 28 -5.04 -5.81 -9.57
N PHE A 29 -4.76 -7.11 -9.49
CA PHE A 29 -3.54 -7.68 -10.06
C PHE A 29 -3.58 -7.89 -11.58
N ASP A 30 -4.77 -7.89 -12.20
CA ASP A 30 -4.90 -8.07 -13.63
C ASP A 30 -4.26 -6.91 -14.40
N LYS A 31 -3.24 -7.25 -15.19
CA LYS A 31 -2.47 -6.34 -16.04
C LYS A 31 -3.22 -5.93 -17.30
N ASN A 32 -4.25 -6.68 -17.68
CA ASN A 32 -5.04 -6.39 -18.88
C ASN A 32 -6.16 -5.37 -18.62
N THR A 33 -6.52 -5.17 -17.34
CA THR A 33 -7.52 -4.19 -16.94
C THR A 33 -6.84 -2.89 -16.53
N ASN A 34 -7.25 -1.79 -17.17
CA ASN A 34 -6.75 -0.46 -16.82
C ASN A 34 -7.24 0.00 -15.43
N ASP A 35 -6.58 1.00 -14.87
CA ASP A 35 -6.87 1.49 -13.51
C ASP A 35 -8.31 2.04 -13.36
N GLU A 36 -8.82 2.76 -14.37
CA GLU A 36 -10.19 3.28 -14.38
C GLU A 36 -11.25 2.18 -14.23
N ASN A 37 -11.11 1.11 -14.99
CA ASN A 37 -12.02 -0.02 -14.95
C ASN A 37 -11.82 -0.84 -13.67
N THR A 38 -10.57 -0.96 -13.20
CA THR A 38 -10.27 -1.62 -11.92
C THR A 38 -11.00 -0.90 -10.78
N ALA A 39 -10.92 0.43 -10.72
CA ALA A 39 -11.59 1.23 -9.70
C ALA A 39 -13.11 1.03 -9.71
N LYS A 40 -13.74 1.06 -10.88
CA LYS A 40 -15.19 0.79 -11.03
C LYS A 40 -15.58 -0.61 -10.57
N CYS A 41 -14.77 -1.62 -10.88
CA CYS A 41 -15.00 -2.97 -10.40
C CYS A 41 -14.91 -3.04 -8.88
N ILE A 42 -13.91 -2.39 -8.28
CA ILE A 42 -13.76 -2.34 -6.82
C ILE A 42 -14.94 -1.63 -6.16
N GLU A 43 -15.41 -0.50 -6.70
CA GLU A 43 -16.62 0.18 -6.23
C GLU A 43 -17.83 -0.75 -6.28
N TYR A 44 -18.03 -1.47 -7.39
CA TYR A 44 -19.12 -2.44 -7.52
C TYR A 44 -19.03 -3.57 -6.48
N TYR A 45 -17.84 -4.13 -6.24
CA TYR A 45 -17.67 -5.17 -5.21
C TYR A 45 -17.97 -4.65 -3.81
N ILE A 46 -17.54 -3.43 -3.48
CA ILE A 46 -17.74 -2.87 -2.13
C ILE A 46 -19.20 -2.41 -1.94
N ASP A 47 -19.73 -1.61 -2.87
CA ASP A 47 -21.01 -0.93 -2.69
C ASP A 47 -22.21 -1.82 -3.04
N GLU A 48 -22.14 -2.56 -4.14
CA GLU A 48 -23.28 -3.35 -4.64
C GLU A 48 -23.28 -4.77 -4.11
N ILE A 49 -22.09 -5.41 -4.05
CA ILE A 49 -21.97 -6.77 -3.51
C ILE A 49 -21.90 -6.72 -1.98
N GLY A 50 -21.32 -5.67 -1.38
CA GLY A 50 -21.14 -5.56 0.07
C GLY A 50 -19.85 -6.20 0.58
N CYS A 51 -18.84 -6.34 -0.29
CA CYS A 51 -17.54 -6.88 0.10
C CYS A 51 -16.78 -5.94 1.05
N ASP A 52 -16.06 -6.51 2.01
CA ASP A 52 -15.25 -5.74 2.96
C ASP A 52 -14.03 -5.12 2.26
N ALA A 53 -14.00 -3.77 2.23
CA ALA A 53 -12.87 -3.00 1.71
C ALA A 53 -11.56 -3.21 2.50
N ASN A 54 -11.65 -3.78 3.71
CA ASN A 54 -10.52 -4.09 4.58
C ASN A 54 -10.07 -5.55 4.52
N MET A 55 -10.58 -6.31 3.56
CA MET A 55 -10.17 -7.70 3.42
C MET A 55 -8.66 -7.85 3.21
N THR A 56 -8.12 -8.95 3.75
CA THR A 56 -6.70 -9.31 3.63
C THR A 56 -6.59 -10.71 3.06
N ILE A 57 -5.53 -10.97 2.28
CA ILE A 57 -5.17 -12.33 1.90
C ILE A 57 -4.10 -12.84 2.86
N ARG A 58 -4.32 -14.04 3.40
CA ARG A 58 -3.28 -14.79 4.11
C ARG A 58 -2.46 -15.54 3.07
N ILE A 59 -1.18 -15.23 2.97
CA ILE A 59 -0.24 -16.02 2.17
C ILE A 59 0.28 -17.16 3.06
N PRO A 60 0.11 -18.44 2.67
CA PRO A 60 0.69 -19.56 3.40
C PRO A 60 2.21 -19.35 3.58
N ASP A 61 2.74 -19.78 4.72
CA ASP A 61 4.17 -19.71 5.05
C ASP A 61 4.78 -18.31 5.25
N LEU A 62 4.01 -17.24 5.01
CA LEU A 62 4.41 -15.87 5.37
C LEU A 62 3.54 -15.34 6.52
N SER A 63 4.15 -14.60 7.44
CA SER A 63 3.46 -13.90 8.52
C SER A 63 2.79 -12.59 8.08
N ILE A 64 2.74 -12.33 6.77
CA ILE A 64 2.18 -11.13 6.17
C ILE A 64 0.72 -11.33 5.77
N ARG A 65 -0.05 -10.24 5.87
CA ARG A 65 -1.46 -10.16 5.47
C ARG A 65 -1.67 -8.91 4.63
N PRO A 66 -1.25 -8.92 3.36
CA PRO A 66 -1.45 -7.78 2.48
C PRO A 66 -2.94 -7.52 2.28
N ASN A 67 -3.27 -6.24 2.14
CA ASN A 67 -4.63 -5.77 1.88
C ASN A 67 -4.73 -5.18 0.46
N LEU A 68 -5.93 -4.73 0.08
CA LEU A 68 -6.19 -4.21 -1.25
C LEU A 68 -5.34 -2.97 -1.59
N LEU A 69 -5.05 -2.09 -0.62
CA LEU A 69 -4.24 -0.88 -0.84
C LEU A 69 -2.80 -1.21 -1.23
N GLU A 70 -2.19 -2.17 -0.55
CA GLU A 70 -0.83 -2.64 -0.86
C GLU A 70 -0.76 -3.16 -2.31
N TYR A 71 -1.73 -3.99 -2.71
CA TYR A 71 -1.81 -4.48 -4.10
C TYR A 71 -2.02 -3.37 -5.12
N ALA A 72 -2.89 -2.39 -4.83
CA ALA A 72 -3.13 -1.26 -5.73
C ALA A 72 -1.87 -0.40 -5.89
N TYR A 73 -1.10 -0.22 -4.81
CA TYR A 73 0.19 0.45 -4.85
C TYR A 73 1.22 -0.33 -5.70
N ASP A 74 1.41 -1.61 -5.42
CA ASP A 74 2.41 -2.45 -6.09
C ASP A 74 2.13 -2.64 -7.59
N THR A 75 0.86 -2.49 -8.00
CA THR A 75 0.43 -2.57 -9.41
C THR A 75 0.31 -1.21 -10.09
N ASN A 76 0.71 -0.13 -9.42
CA ASN A 76 0.63 1.26 -9.93
C ASN A 76 -0.78 1.68 -10.36
N LYS A 77 -1.81 1.22 -9.64
CA LYS A 77 -3.23 1.54 -9.87
C LYS A 77 -3.68 2.67 -8.94
N THR A 78 -3.21 3.88 -9.22
CA THR A 78 -3.42 5.09 -8.41
C THR A 78 -4.89 5.47 -8.19
N LYS A 79 -5.76 5.34 -9.19
CA LYS A 79 -7.18 5.64 -9.05
C LYS A 79 -7.86 4.59 -8.18
N THR A 80 -7.55 3.31 -8.40
CA THR A 80 -8.04 2.22 -7.56
C THR A 80 -7.60 2.40 -6.10
N PHE A 81 -6.35 2.81 -5.88
CA PHE A 81 -5.82 3.12 -4.56
C PHE A 81 -6.60 4.25 -3.88
N ASP A 82 -6.90 5.32 -4.61
CA ASP A 82 -7.67 6.46 -4.11
C ASP A 82 -9.12 6.09 -3.81
N THR A 83 -9.74 5.27 -4.65
CA THR A 83 -11.06 4.67 -4.41
C THR A 83 -11.05 3.88 -3.10
N LEU A 84 -10.09 2.97 -2.89
CA LEU A 84 -9.99 2.17 -1.67
C LEU A 84 -9.84 3.03 -0.40
N LEU A 85 -8.98 4.07 -0.45
CA LEU A 85 -8.88 5.03 0.66
C LEU A 85 -10.21 5.72 0.95
N SER A 86 -10.94 6.16 -0.09
CA SER A 86 -12.25 6.80 0.07
C SER A 86 -13.31 5.85 0.64
N LYS A 87 -13.16 4.54 0.42
CA LYS A 87 -14.00 3.47 0.99
C LYS A 87 -13.59 3.05 2.40
N GLY A 88 -12.57 3.69 2.98
CA GLY A 88 -12.12 3.42 4.33
C GLY A 88 -11.25 2.17 4.48
N THR A 89 -10.56 1.75 3.42
CA THR A 89 -9.52 0.73 3.57
C THR A 89 -8.40 1.26 4.48
N TYR A 90 -8.07 0.50 5.53
CA TYR A 90 -7.02 0.86 6.47
C TYR A 90 -5.65 0.76 5.83
N THR A 91 -4.81 1.75 6.11
CA THR A 91 -3.38 1.68 5.83
C THR A 91 -2.71 0.65 6.75
N ASN A 92 -1.64 0.00 6.29
CA ASN A 92 -0.91 -0.99 7.09
C ASN A 92 0.62 -0.84 6.96
N ALA A 93 1.37 -1.52 7.83
CA ALA A 93 2.83 -1.55 7.78
C ALA A 93 3.41 -2.17 6.49
N GLY A 94 2.65 -3.06 5.84
CA GLY A 94 3.00 -3.64 4.54
C GLY A 94 3.17 -2.57 3.47
N LEU A 95 2.16 -1.70 3.33
CA LEU A 95 2.20 -0.56 2.41
C LEU A 95 3.38 0.39 2.68
N ALA A 96 3.68 0.72 3.95
CA ALA A 96 4.86 1.52 4.28
C ALA A 96 6.17 0.83 3.86
N THR A 97 6.22 -0.50 4.00
CA THR A 97 7.35 -1.32 3.56
C THR A 97 7.48 -1.28 2.03
N SER A 98 6.39 -1.42 1.27
CA SER A 98 6.39 -1.30 -0.21
C SER A 98 6.86 0.09 -0.67
N ILE A 99 6.45 1.16 0.02
CA ILE A 99 6.96 2.52 -0.25
C ILE A 99 8.47 2.59 0.01
N GLY A 100 8.95 2.04 1.12
CA GLY A 100 10.38 1.94 1.41
C GLY A 100 11.16 1.16 0.35
N MET A 101 10.65 0.00 -0.06
CA MET A 101 11.23 -0.83 -1.12
C MET A 101 11.31 -0.08 -2.45
N SER A 102 10.35 0.81 -2.73
CA SER A 102 10.37 1.63 -3.95
C SER A 102 11.60 2.52 -4.04
N PHE A 103 12.12 3.05 -2.92
CA PHE A 103 13.38 3.81 -2.92
C PHE A 103 14.57 2.89 -3.25
N ALA A 104 14.64 1.71 -2.65
CA ALA A 104 15.71 0.76 -2.91
C ALA A 104 15.72 0.29 -4.38
N PHE A 105 14.54 0.01 -4.95
CA PHE A 105 14.40 -0.32 -6.36
C PHE A 105 14.76 0.85 -7.26
N PHE A 106 14.29 2.06 -6.95
CA PHE A 106 14.64 3.25 -7.72
C PHE A 106 16.15 3.46 -7.80
N PHE A 107 16.88 3.29 -6.69
CA PHE A 107 18.34 3.35 -6.71
C PHE A 107 18.97 2.27 -7.59
N ARG A 108 18.50 1.02 -7.48
CA ARG A 108 19.00 -0.11 -8.27
C ARG A 108 18.75 0.08 -9.77
N GLU A 109 17.56 0.52 -10.15
CA GLU A 109 17.18 0.77 -11.55
C GLU A 109 17.98 1.91 -12.18
N ASN A 110 18.50 2.83 -11.37
CA ASN A 110 19.38 3.90 -11.81
C ASN A 110 20.88 3.54 -11.69
N GLY A 111 21.21 2.27 -11.45
CA GLY A 111 22.59 1.79 -11.40
C GLY A 111 23.38 2.21 -10.15
N VAL A 112 22.69 2.73 -9.12
CA VAL A 112 23.28 3.26 -7.88
C VAL A 112 22.71 2.57 -6.65
N GLY A 113 22.45 1.26 -6.75
CA GLY A 113 21.88 0.47 -5.65
C GLY A 113 22.70 0.54 -4.35
N ILE A 114 22.04 0.36 -3.21
CA ILE A 114 22.71 0.26 -1.91
C ILE A 114 23.38 -1.10 -1.79
N ASP A 115 24.70 -1.11 -1.58
CA ASP A 115 25.48 -2.33 -1.36
C ASP A 115 26.09 -2.33 0.06
N ASN A 116 26.12 -3.50 0.70
CA ASN A 116 26.73 -3.73 2.02
C ASN A 116 26.35 -2.69 3.09
N LYS A 117 25.08 -2.24 3.07
CA LYS A 117 24.53 -1.21 3.98
C LYS A 117 25.32 0.10 3.99
N LYS A 118 25.91 0.50 2.85
CA LYS A 118 26.59 1.78 2.67
C LYS A 118 26.18 2.41 1.34
N ALA A 119 26.03 3.73 1.33
CA ALA A 119 25.86 4.47 0.08
C ALA A 119 27.21 4.64 -0.61
N SER A 120 27.27 4.38 -1.92
CA SER A 120 28.43 4.70 -2.73
C SER A 120 28.51 6.21 -3.00
N PRO A 121 29.67 6.76 -3.36
CA PRO A 121 29.78 8.16 -3.80
C PRO A 121 28.82 8.50 -4.95
N GLU A 122 28.62 7.57 -5.89
CA GLU A 122 27.71 7.72 -7.02
C GLU A 122 26.25 7.85 -6.56
N LEU A 123 25.84 7.06 -5.56
CA LEU A 123 24.50 7.18 -4.96
C LEU A 123 24.34 8.53 -4.25
N LEU A 124 25.37 9.00 -3.54
CA LEU A 124 25.34 10.30 -2.84
C LEU A 124 25.29 11.48 -3.82
N GLU A 125 25.86 11.36 -5.01
CA GLU A 125 25.67 12.34 -6.09
C GLU A 125 24.30 12.20 -6.75
N PHE A 126 23.82 10.97 -6.95
CA PHE A 126 22.52 10.70 -7.56
C PHE A 126 21.35 11.33 -6.78
N ILE A 127 21.37 11.29 -5.45
CA ILE A 127 20.30 11.91 -4.64
C ILE A 127 20.24 13.45 -4.77
N LYS A 128 21.25 14.09 -5.35
CA LYS A 128 21.23 15.54 -5.61
C LYS A 128 20.51 15.88 -6.91
N THR A 129 20.31 14.89 -7.78
CA THR A 129 19.70 15.07 -9.11
C THR A 129 18.23 15.46 -9.03
N GLN A 130 17.75 16.13 -10.07
CA GLN A 130 16.34 16.48 -10.19
C GLN A 130 15.43 15.23 -10.24
N LYS A 131 15.90 14.17 -10.91
CA LYS A 131 15.19 12.90 -11.04
C LYS A 131 14.88 12.27 -9.67
N TYR A 132 15.85 12.27 -8.75
CA TYR A 132 15.61 11.79 -7.40
C TYR A 132 14.66 12.69 -6.60
N LYS A 133 14.82 14.02 -6.72
CA LYS A 133 13.98 14.98 -5.99
C LYS A 133 12.51 14.84 -6.37
N GLU A 134 12.21 14.69 -7.66
CA GLU A 134 10.84 14.47 -8.16
C GLU A 134 10.25 13.16 -7.63
N PHE A 135 11.02 12.07 -7.72
CA PHE A 135 10.62 10.78 -7.16
C PHE A 135 10.33 10.86 -5.65
N LYS A 136 11.25 11.48 -4.88
CA LYS A 136 11.10 11.67 -3.43
C LYS A 136 9.85 12.49 -3.12
N GLU A 137 9.63 13.59 -3.82
CA GLU A 137 8.48 14.46 -3.61
C GLU A 137 7.16 13.72 -3.88
N GLU A 138 7.07 12.93 -4.95
CA GLU A 138 5.90 12.09 -5.25
C GLU A 138 5.61 11.12 -4.10
N LYS A 139 6.63 10.37 -3.64
CA LYS A 139 6.45 9.42 -2.54
C LYS A 139 6.10 10.12 -1.22
N PHE A 140 6.65 11.30 -0.95
CA PHE A 140 6.36 12.04 0.27
C PHE A 140 4.95 12.64 0.27
N LYS A 141 4.42 13.05 -0.90
CA LYS A 141 3.01 13.42 -1.05
C LYS A 141 2.09 12.25 -0.73
N LEU A 142 2.42 11.04 -1.20
CA LEU A 142 1.69 9.83 -0.87
C LEU A 142 1.74 9.52 0.63
N ILE A 143 2.94 9.57 1.25
CA ILE A 143 3.08 9.37 2.70
C ILE A 143 2.23 10.36 3.48
N LYS A 144 2.26 11.65 3.12
CA LYS A 144 1.41 12.67 3.75
C LYS A 144 -0.07 12.30 3.66
N LYS A 145 -0.53 11.89 2.47
CA LYS A 145 -1.91 11.44 2.27
C LYS A 145 -2.26 10.27 3.19
N LEU A 146 -1.36 9.31 3.35
CA LEU A 146 -1.58 8.13 4.19
C LEU A 146 -1.58 8.45 5.69
N LEU A 147 -0.72 9.36 6.13
CA LEU A 147 -0.75 9.89 7.50
C LEU A 147 -2.09 10.61 7.79
N ASP A 148 -2.63 11.35 6.83
CA ASP A 148 -3.96 11.95 6.95
C ASP A 148 -5.08 10.87 7.00
N HIS A 149 -4.81 9.66 6.51
CA HIS A 149 -5.66 8.46 6.64
C HIS A 149 -5.24 7.55 7.79
N ARG A 150 -4.59 8.11 8.83
CA ARG A 150 -4.26 7.43 10.09
C ARG A 150 -3.24 6.29 9.97
N GLN A 151 -2.37 6.32 8.96
CA GLN A 151 -1.21 5.43 8.96
C GLN A 151 -0.30 5.73 10.14
N ASP A 152 0.13 4.70 10.88
CA ASP A 152 1.04 4.87 12.01
C ASP A 152 2.40 5.39 11.48
N PRO A 153 2.88 6.56 11.94
CA PRO A 153 4.18 7.08 11.55
C PRO A 153 5.35 6.10 11.81
N LYS A 154 5.21 5.17 12.77
CA LYS A 154 6.23 4.15 13.09
C LYS A 154 6.40 3.11 12.00
N ASP A 155 5.39 2.89 11.16
CA ASP A 155 5.45 1.93 10.05
C ASP A 155 6.55 2.27 9.04
N TYR A 156 6.94 3.55 8.94
CA TYR A 156 7.98 4.03 8.01
C TYR A 156 9.41 3.78 8.48
N GLY A 157 9.64 2.94 9.50
CA GLY A 157 10.98 2.62 10.00
C GLY A 157 11.93 2.07 8.93
N PHE A 158 11.42 1.24 8.01
CA PHE A 158 12.23 0.70 6.92
C PHE A 158 12.69 1.80 5.94
N LEU A 159 11.76 2.68 5.52
CA LEU A 159 12.09 3.83 4.67
C LEU A 159 13.08 4.77 5.37
N LYS A 160 12.88 5.05 6.66
CA LYS A 160 13.82 5.86 7.45
C LYS A 160 15.24 5.29 7.42
N ASN A 161 15.38 3.97 7.56
CA ASN A 161 16.70 3.32 7.47
C ASN A 161 17.34 3.52 6.09
N ILE A 162 16.58 3.37 5.00
CA ILE A 162 17.09 3.60 3.64
C ILE A 162 17.57 5.04 3.48
N LEU A 163 16.76 6.02 3.89
CA LEU A 163 17.12 7.43 3.77
C LEU A 163 18.32 7.81 4.64
N THR A 164 18.46 7.19 5.81
CA THR A 164 19.62 7.39 6.70
C THR A 164 20.91 6.94 6.04
N LEU A 165 20.89 5.85 5.26
CA LEU A 165 22.08 5.36 4.55
C LEU A 165 22.60 6.36 3.50
N VAL A 166 21.73 7.22 2.96
CA VAL A 166 22.06 8.24 1.96
C VAL A 166 22.10 9.65 2.54
N ASN A 167 21.95 9.81 3.87
CA ASN A 167 21.88 11.10 4.57
C ASN A 167 20.73 12.02 4.11
N ASP A 168 19.55 11.46 3.87
CA ASP A 168 18.36 12.20 3.39
C ASP A 168 17.08 11.95 4.22
N GLU A 169 17.23 11.51 5.47
CA GLU A 169 16.12 11.15 6.36
C GLU A 169 15.36 12.36 6.93
N LYS A 170 15.99 13.54 6.98
CA LYS A 170 15.49 14.71 7.71
C LYS A 170 14.07 15.13 7.32
N ASP A 171 13.77 15.15 6.02
CA ASP A 171 12.45 15.54 5.53
C ASP A 171 11.37 14.53 5.94
N LEU A 172 11.71 13.24 5.93
CA LEU A 172 10.79 12.19 6.38
C LEU A 172 10.56 12.33 7.88
N GLU A 173 11.61 12.55 8.68
CA GLU A 173 11.46 12.73 10.12
C GLU A 173 10.53 13.89 10.48
N ASN A 174 10.62 15.01 9.75
CA ASN A 174 9.72 16.14 9.94
C ASN A 174 8.28 15.76 9.60
N LEU A 175 8.08 15.09 8.46
CA LEU A 175 6.75 14.63 8.03
C LEU A 175 6.10 13.67 9.05
N LEU A 176 6.86 12.71 9.58
CA LEU A 176 6.38 11.73 10.56
C LEU A 176 6.08 12.36 11.92
N LYS A 177 6.89 13.34 12.37
CA LYS A 177 6.64 14.08 13.62
C LYS A 177 5.33 14.86 13.57
N ASP A 178 5.03 15.47 12.43
CA ASP A 178 3.78 16.22 12.27
C ASP A 178 2.57 15.29 12.17
N GLY A 179 2.72 14.11 11.56
CA GLY A 179 1.71 13.04 11.58
C GLY A 179 1.39 12.56 13.00
N ALA A 180 2.43 12.25 13.79
CA ALA A 180 2.27 11.78 15.17
C ALA A 180 1.53 12.78 16.08
N LYS A 181 1.74 14.09 15.87
CA LYS A 181 1.01 15.13 16.62
C LYS A 181 -0.49 15.13 16.31
N LYS A 182 -0.89 14.85 15.07
CA LYS A 182 -2.30 14.79 14.67
C LYS A 182 -3.01 13.60 15.32
N GLU A 183 -2.33 12.46 15.41
CA GLU A 183 -2.86 11.25 16.07
C GLU A 183 -3.13 11.48 17.56
N LEU A 184 -2.23 12.19 18.25
CA LEU A 184 -2.37 12.52 19.68
C LEU A 184 -3.47 13.55 19.99
N ALA A 185 -4.00 14.25 18.98
CA ALA A 185 -4.97 15.33 19.14
C ALA A 185 -6.43 14.91 18.84
N GLN A 186 -6.67 13.64 18.49
CA GLN A 186 -7.99 13.06 18.22
C GLN A 186 -8.41 12.10 19.32
#